data_AF-A0A7S1ALI0-F1
#
_entry.id   AF-A0A7S1ALI0-F1
#
_cell.length_a   1.000
_cell.length_b   1.000
_cell.length_c   1.000
_cell.angle_alpha   90.00
_cell.angle_beta   90.00
_cell.angle_gamma   90.00
#
_symmetry.space_group_name_H-M   'P 1'
#
loop_
_entity.id
_entity.type
_entity.pdbx_description
1 polymer ?
#
loop_
_entity_poly.entity_id
_entity_poly.type
_entity_poly.pdbx_seq_one_letter_code
_entity_poly.pdbx_strand_id
1 'polypeptide(L)'
;VLETTVRYAHGLRLSLAIYPFLLVVKLLEGVAAQPRLAVLTNTLILKSVELAHLLVVFIPVFYTFAFSGMVMFGGKLEEFVDPLRAANTVFRVMVGDFDWEVLREVDSLEGFVWLALALLVVNLLMVNLILASVLDGYSK
;
A
#
# COMPACT_ATOMS: atom_id res chain seq x y z
N VAL A 1 19.38 35.79 -5.78
CA VAL A 1 20.55 34.90 -5.98
C VAL A 1 20.53 33.71 -5.03
N LEU A 2 20.29 33.89 -3.71
CA LEU A 2 20.19 32.76 -2.77
C LEU A 2 19.01 31.81 -3.08
N GLU A 3 17.80 32.34 -3.31
CA GLU A 3 16.60 31.53 -3.58
C GLU A 3 16.69 30.70 -4.87
N THR A 4 17.34 31.26 -5.90
CA THR A 4 17.58 30.55 -7.15
C THR A 4 18.55 29.39 -6.94
N THR A 5 19.62 29.58 -6.19
CA THR A 5 20.61 28.52 -5.88
C THR A 5 20.00 27.40 -5.03
N VAL A 6 19.13 27.73 -4.07
CA VAL A 6 18.40 26.73 -3.27
C VAL A 6 17.44 25.91 -4.13
N ARG A 7 16.74 26.53 -5.09
CA ARG A 7 15.84 25.82 -6.02
C ARG A 7 16.59 24.85 -6.94
N TYR A 8 17.75 25.25 -7.46
CA TYR A 8 18.62 24.36 -8.25
C TYR A 8 19.20 23.22 -7.40
N ALA A 9 19.62 23.50 -6.17
CA ALA A 9 20.11 22.47 -5.25
C ALA A 9 19.01 21.46 -4.87
N HIS A 10 17.76 21.89 -4.70
CA HIS A 10 16.63 20.99 -4.44
C HIS A 10 16.31 20.10 -5.65
N GLY A 11 16.28 20.67 -6.86
CA GLY A 11 16.11 19.89 -8.10
C GLY A 11 17.23 18.87 -8.32
N LEU A 12 18.48 19.28 -8.08
CA LEU A 12 19.65 18.38 -8.14
C LEU A 12 19.52 17.23 -7.13
N ARG A 13 19.17 17.52 -5.87
CA ARG A 13 18.96 16.48 -4.84
C ARG A 13 17.87 15.48 -5.25
N LEU A 14 16.77 15.96 -5.81
CA LEU A 14 15.67 15.09 -6.26
C LEU A 14 16.09 14.22 -7.44
N SER A 15 16.86 14.76 -8.39
CA SER A 15 17.43 13.96 -9.50
C SER A 15 18.45 12.91 -9.03
N LEU A 16 19.32 13.26 -8.08
CA LEU A 16 20.29 12.34 -7.47
C LEU A 16 19.59 11.23 -6.66
N ALA A 17 18.45 11.53 -6.04
CA ALA A 17 17.64 10.54 -5.33
C ALA A 17 16.92 9.58 -6.28
N ILE A 18 16.45 10.05 -7.45
CA ILE A 18 15.76 9.22 -8.45
C ILE A 18 16.75 8.31 -9.21
N TYR A 19 17.99 8.76 -9.41
CA TYR A 19 18.99 8.06 -10.23
C TYR A 19 19.28 6.60 -9.79
N PRO A 20 19.44 6.29 -8.48
CA PRO A 20 19.54 4.91 -8.01
C PRO A 20 18.33 4.03 -8.35
N PHE A 21 17.11 4.57 -8.28
CA PHE A 21 15.90 3.81 -8.64
C PHE A 21 15.88 3.47 -10.13
N LEU A 22 16.26 4.41 -10.99
CA LEU A 22 16.41 4.17 -12.43
C LEU A 22 17.51 3.12 -12.72
N LEU A 23 18.61 3.15 -11.96
CA LEU A 23 19.65 2.14 -12.02
C LEU A 23 19.13 0.75 -11.64
N VAL A 24 18.28 0.64 -10.61
CA VAL A 24 17.64 -0.63 -10.24
C VAL A 24 16.76 -1.16 -11.38
N VAL A 25 15.94 -0.31 -11.99
CA VAL A 25 15.10 -0.71 -13.14
C VAL A 25 15.95 -1.19 -14.32
N LYS A 26 17.01 -0.44 -14.67
CA LYS A 26 17.99 -0.83 -15.70
C LYS A 26 18.72 -2.14 -15.35
N LEU A 27 19.03 -2.35 -14.07
CA LEU A 27 19.65 -3.58 -13.60
C LEU A 27 18.68 -4.76 -13.74
N LEU A 28 17.38 -4.59 -13.48
CA LEU A 28 16.37 -5.61 -13.72
C LEU A 28 16.28 -5.99 -15.22
N GLU A 29 16.39 -5.03 -16.13
CA GLU A 29 16.50 -5.29 -17.58
C GLU A 29 17.78 -6.06 -17.93
N GLY A 30 18.93 -5.63 -17.39
CA GLY A 30 20.21 -6.32 -17.61
C GLY A 30 20.23 -7.74 -17.04
N VAL A 31 19.51 -7.96 -15.95
CA VAL A 31 19.32 -9.27 -15.30
C VAL A 31 18.38 -10.17 -16.11
N ALA A 32 17.41 -9.60 -16.83
CA ALA A 32 16.56 -10.34 -17.77
C ALA A 32 17.33 -10.91 -18.99
N ALA A 33 18.58 -10.49 -19.22
CA ALA A 33 19.45 -11.17 -20.19
C ALA A 33 19.83 -12.60 -19.75
N GLN A 34 19.72 -12.92 -18.45
CA GLN A 34 19.92 -14.27 -17.95
C GLN A 34 18.60 -15.09 -18.06
N PRO A 35 18.60 -16.24 -18.76
CA PRO A 35 17.38 -17.03 -19.02
C PRO A 35 16.58 -17.43 -17.78
N ARG A 36 17.24 -17.59 -16.63
CA ARG A 36 16.57 -17.94 -15.36
C ARG A 36 15.80 -16.78 -14.73
N LEU A 37 16.23 -15.54 -14.93
CA LEU A 37 15.61 -14.35 -14.34
C LEU A 37 14.62 -13.68 -15.31
N ALA A 38 14.81 -13.86 -16.62
CA ALA A 38 13.82 -13.51 -17.64
C ALA A 38 12.46 -14.19 -17.43
N VAL A 39 12.46 -15.43 -16.92
CA VAL A 39 11.24 -16.18 -16.61
C VAL A 39 10.45 -15.48 -15.50
N LEU A 40 11.12 -14.92 -14.48
CA LEU A 40 10.48 -14.18 -13.39
C LEU A 40 9.86 -12.87 -13.91
N THR A 41 10.57 -12.13 -14.75
CA THR A 41 10.07 -10.88 -15.33
C THR A 41 8.89 -11.14 -16.28
N ASN A 42 8.95 -12.19 -17.11
CA ASN A 42 7.86 -12.56 -18.01
C ASN A 42 6.64 -13.12 -17.26
N THR A 43 6.82 -13.87 -16.18
CA THR A 43 5.69 -14.34 -15.36
C THR A 43 5.01 -13.19 -14.63
N LEU A 44 5.75 -12.21 -14.11
CA LEU A 44 5.18 -10.99 -13.53
C LEU A 44 4.37 -10.20 -14.56
N ILE A 45 4.87 -10.07 -15.79
CA ILE A 45 4.15 -9.38 -16.87
C ILE A 45 2.89 -10.16 -17.27
N LEU A 46 2.96 -11.48 -17.42
CA LEU A 46 1.78 -12.31 -17.73
C LEU A 46 0.72 -12.25 -16.61
N LYS A 47 1.15 -12.23 -15.35
CA LYS A 47 0.26 -12.20 -14.18
C LYS A 47 -0.19 -10.78 -13.79
N SER A 48 0.28 -9.75 -14.48
CA SER A 48 -0.07 -8.35 -14.18
C SER A 48 -1.56 -8.04 -14.29
N VAL A 49 -2.27 -8.69 -15.23
CA VAL A 49 -3.73 -8.48 -15.40
C VAL A 49 -4.51 -9.02 -14.20
N GLU A 50 -4.10 -10.14 -13.63
CA GLU A 50 -4.70 -10.70 -12.42
C GLU A 50 -4.44 -9.81 -11.20
N LEU A 51 -3.23 -9.25 -11.09
CA LEU A 51 -2.89 -8.25 -10.06
C LEU A 51 -3.70 -6.95 -10.23
N ALA A 52 -3.99 -6.53 -11.46
CA ALA A 52 -4.84 -5.38 -11.72
C ALA A 52 -6.29 -5.63 -11.26
N HIS A 53 -6.84 -6.83 -11.51
CA HIS A 53 -8.16 -7.21 -11.00
C HIS A 53 -8.21 -7.27 -9.47
N LEU A 54 -7.15 -7.78 -8.83
CA LEU A 54 -6.98 -7.71 -7.36
C LEU A 54 -7.10 -6.27 -6.86
N LEU A 55 -6.41 -5.32 -7.49
CA LEU A 55 -6.45 -3.90 -7.08
C LEU A 55 -7.83 -3.26 -7.27
N VAL A 56 -8.57 -3.61 -8.33
CA VAL A 56 -9.92 -3.07 -8.58
C VAL A 56 -10.91 -3.45 -7.47
N VAL A 57 -10.77 -4.63 -6.88
CA VAL A 57 -11.61 -5.05 -5.74
C VAL A 57 -11.07 -4.51 -4.42
N PHE A 58 -9.74 -4.52 -4.25
CA PHE A 58 -9.09 -4.10 -3.01
C PHE A 58 -9.27 -2.60 -2.71
N ILE A 59 -9.02 -1.73 -3.69
CA ILE A 59 -9.07 -0.26 -3.51
C ILE A 59 -10.41 0.22 -2.93
N PRO A 60 -11.59 -0.09 -3.49
CA PRO A 60 -12.86 0.41 -2.95
C PRO A 60 -13.15 -0.12 -1.54
N VAL A 61 -12.83 -1.40 -1.25
CA VAL A 61 -12.99 -1.96 0.09
C VAL A 61 -12.07 -1.23 1.08
N PHE A 62 -10.80 -1.06 0.72
CA PHE A 62 -9.80 -0.38 1.52
C PHE A 62 -10.21 1.06 1.84
N TYR A 63 -10.62 1.84 0.83
CA TYR A 63 -11.09 3.21 1.04
C TYR A 63 -12.41 3.28 1.82
N THR A 64 -13.29 2.29 1.70
CA THR A 64 -14.51 2.24 2.53
C THR A 64 -14.18 2.15 4.01
N PHE A 65 -13.19 1.34 4.39
CA PHE A 65 -12.70 1.29 5.78
C PHE A 65 -12.00 2.58 6.20
N ALA A 66 -11.23 3.20 5.29
CA ALA A 66 -10.59 4.50 5.56
C ALA A 66 -11.62 5.61 5.83
N PHE A 67 -12.65 5.73 4.99
CA PHE A 67 -13.73 6.69 5.20
C PHE A 67 -14.58 6.38 6.44
N SER A 68 -14.84 5.11 6.72
CA SER A 68 -15.52 4.68 7.94
C SER A 68 -14.75 5.13 9.20
N GLY A 69 -13.43 4.91 9.23
CA GLY A 69 -12.57 5.38 10.32
C GLY A 69 -12.52 6.92 10.41
N MET A 70 -12.56 7.61 9.27
CA MET A 70 -12.63 9.07 9.21
C MET A 70 -13.91 9.61 9.88
N VAL A 71 -15.05 8.97 9.64
CA VAL A 71 -16.35 9.38 10.22
C VAL A 71 -16.40 9.08 11.72
N MET A 72 -15.88 7.93 12.14
CA MET A 72 -15.91 7.52 13.55
C MET A 72 -14.87 8.28 14.41
N PHE A 73 -13.64 8.41 13.92
CA PHE A 73 -12.50 8.87 14.70
C PHE A 73 -11.92 10.22 14.26
N GLY A 74 -12.34 10.77 13.11
CA GLY A 74 -11.72 11.96 12.53
C GLY A 74 -11.83 13.23 13.38
N GLY A 75 -12.77 13.28 14.33
CA GLY A 75 -12.86 14.39 15.29
C GLY A 75 -11.94 14.27 16.51
N LYS A 76 -11.36 13.09 16.76
CA LYS A 76 -10.61 12.77 17.99
C LYS A 76 -9.19 12.29 17.72
N LEU A 77 -8.90 11.75 16.53
CA LEU A 77 -7.59 11.22 16.13
C LEU A 77 -7.08 11.92 14.87
N GLU A 78 -5.88 12.51 14.97
CA GLU A 78 -5.19 13.17 13.84
C GLU A 78 -4.92 12.23 12.65
N GLU A 79 -4.82 10.94 12.94
CA GLU A 79 -4.66 9.86 11.97
C GLU A 79 -5.84 9.74 11.01
N PHE A 80 -7.03 10.17 11.43
CA PHE A 80 -8.28 10.03 10.69
C PHE A 80 -8.84 11.38 10.20
N VAL A 81 -8.05 12.46 10.23
CA VAL A 81 -8.51 13.79 9.79
C VAL A 81 -8.50 13.92 8.25
N ASP A 82 -7.43 13.45 7.62
CA ASP A 82 -7.27 13.53 6.16
C ASP A 82 -7.50 12.17 5.51
N PRO A 83 -8.08 12.10 4.30
CA PRO A 83 -8.28 10.83 3.60
C PRO A 83 -6.96 10.09 3.32
N LEU A 84 -5.86 10.82 3.09
CA LEU A 84 -4.54 10.23 2.88
C LEU A 84 -3.94 9.68 4.18
N ARG A 85 -4.18 10.36 5.31
CA ARG A 85 -3.75 9.89 6.64
C ARG A 85 -4.57 8.67 7.05
N ALA A 86 -5.89 8.71 6.87
CA ALA A 86 -6.78 7.58 7.16
C ALA A 86 -6.41 6.35 6.33
N ALA A 87 -6.11 6.53 5.03
CA ALA A 87 -5.59 5.47 4.18
C ALA A 87 -4.27 4.90 4.72
N ASN A 88 -3.32 5.76 5.12
CA ASN A 88 -2.07 5.30 5.71
C ASN A 88 -2.30 4.53 7.03
N THR A 89 -3.22 4.97 7.88
CA THR A 89 -3.56 4.26 9.12
C THR A 89 -4.21 2.91 8.85
N VAL A 90 -5.14 2.80 7.90
CA VAL A 90 -5.69 1.49 7.50
C VAL A 90 -4.61 0.58 6.91
N PHE A 91 -3.65 1.13 6.18
CA PHE A 91 -2.48 0.37 5.70
C PHE A 91 -1.59 -0.12 6.85
N ARG A 92 -1.36 0.71 7.87
CA ARG A 92 -0.62 0.30 9.08
C ARG A 92 -1.37 -0.82 9.83
N VAL A 93 -2.69 -0.68 10.01
CA VAL A 93 -3.56 -1.72 10.60
C VAL A 93 -3.46 -3.03 9.82
N MET A 94 -3.41 -2.98 8.49
CA MET A 94 -3.24 -4.15 7.62
C MET A 94 -1.91 -4.88 7.88
N VAL A 95 -0.82 -4.14 8.09
CA VAL A 95 0.51 -4.71 8.44
C VAL A 95 0.57 -5.17 9.90
N GLY A 96 -0.44 -4.85 10.71
CA GLY A 96 -0.50 -5.16 12.14
C GLY A 96 0.17 -4.11 13.03
N ASP A 97 0.53 -2.97 12.47
CA ASP A 97 1.02 -1.80 13.21
C ASP A 97 -0.16 -0.89 13.56
N PHE A 98 -0.67 -1.01 14.79
CA PHE A 98 -1.73 -0.13 15.29
C PHE A 98 -1.56 0.12 16.78
N ASP A 99 -1.89 1.34 17.20
CA ASP A 99 -1.86 1.72 18.62
C ASP A 99 -3.25 1.49 19.24
N TRP A 100 -3.37 0.38 19.97
CA TRP A 100 -4.61 0.03 20.67
C TRP A 100 -4.90 0.95 21.87
N GLU A 101 -3.87 1.51 22.52
CA GLU A 101 -4.06 2.36 23.70
C GLU A 101 -4.77 3.65 23.30
N VAL A 102 -4.31 4.26 22.22
CA VAL A 102 -4.92 5.47 21.64
C VAL A 102 -6.36 5.21 21.17
N LEU A 103 -6.63 4.06 20.54
CA LEU A 103 -7.98 3.71 20.10
C LEU A 103 -8.94 3.47 21.29
N ARG A 104 -8.43 2.89 22.37
CA ARG A 104 -9.20 2.54 23.57
C ARG A 104 -9.63 3.78 24.35
N GLU A 105 -8.79 4.80 24.44
CA GLU A 105 -9.08 6.06 25.14
C GLU A 105 -10.21 6.86 24.49
N VAL A 106 -10.35 6.73 23.16
CA VAL A 106 -11.30 7.49 22.35
C VAL A 106 -12.70 6.90 22.40
N ASP A 107 -12.84 5.62 22.03
CA ASP A 107 -14.10 4.87 22.05
C ASP A 107 -13.81 3.36 22.12
N SER A 108 -13.81 2.80 23.34
CA SER A 108 -13.33 1.42 23.59
C SER A 108 -14.11 0.32 22.84
N LEU A 109 -15.45 0.40 22.75
CA LEU A 109 -16.26 -0.65 22.11
C LEU A 109 -16.32 -0.49 20.59
N GLU A 110 -16.64 0.73 20.12
CA GLU A 110 -16.78 1.02 18.69
C GLU A 110 -15.42 0.94 17.96
N GLY A 111 -14.35 1.41 18.62
CA GLY A 111 -12.97 1.24 18.18
C GLY A 111 -12.55 -0.22 18.07
N PHE A 112 -12.90 -1.05 19.06
CA PHE A 112 -12.63 -2.49 19.00
C PHE A 112 -13.32 -3.16 17.81
N VAL A 113 -14.62 -2.88 17.63
CA VAL A 113 -15.42 -3.48 16.55
C VAL A 113 -14.89 -3.05 15.19
N TRP A 114 -14.61 -1.75 15.01
CA TRP A 114 -14.05 -1.24 13.77
C TRP A 114 -12.69 -1.87 13.47
N LEU A 115 -11.79 -1.93 14.46
CA LEU A 115 -10.46 -2.52 14.30
C LEU A 115 -10.54 -4.01 13.99
N ALA A 116 -11.38 -4.76 14.71
CA ALA A 116 -11.59 -6.19 14.48
C ALA A 116 -12.15 -6.45 13.07
N LEU A 117 -13.12 -5.64 12.62
CA LEU A 117 -13.66 -5.74 11.27
C LEU A 117 -12.63 -5.34 10.20
N ALA A 118 -11.86 -4.28 10.41
CA ALA A 118 -10.81 -3.88 9.49
C ALA A 118 -9.74 -4.98 9.38
N LEU A 119 -9.28 -5.52 10.51
CA LEU A 119 -8.24 -6.54 10.56
C LEU A 119 -8.73 -7.89 10.01
N LEU A 120 -9.98 -8.27 10.28
CA LEU A 120 -10.59 -9.47 9.70
C LEU A 120 -10.83 -9.28 8.21
N VAL A 121 -11.62 -8.28 7.81
CA VAL A 121 -12.10 -8.13 6.44
C VAL A 121 -10.97 -7.74 5.50
N VAL A 122 -10.15 -6.73 5.83
CA VAL A 122 -9.11 -6.24 4.91
C VAL A 122 -8.00 -7.27 4.74
N ASN A 123 -7.50 -7.89 5.82
CA ASN A 123 -6.45 -8.90 5.70
C ASN A 123 -6.96 -10.21 5.09
N LEU A 124 -8.14 -10.69 5.48
CA LEU A 124 -8.68 -11.92 4.91
C LEU A 124 -9.01 -11.72 3.42
N LEU A 125 -9.56 -10.56 3.05
CA LEU A 125 -9.79 -10.22 1.64
C LEU A 125 -8.47 -10.14 0.86
N MET A 126 -7.44 -9.48 1.40
CA MET A 126 -6.14 -9.38 0.73
C MET A 126 -5.48 -10.76 0.55
N VAL A 127 -5.44 -11.58 1.61
CA VAL A 127 -4.86 -12.93 1.56
C VAL A 127 -5.66 -13.83 0.61
N ASN A 128 -6.99 -13.81 0.67
CA ASN A 128 -7.83 -14.63 -0.19
C ASN A 128 -7.73 -14.24 -1.67
N LEU A 129 -7.65 -12.94 -1.97
CA LEU A 129 -7.49 -12.49 -3.36
C LEU A 129 -6.09 -12.82 -3.90
N ILE A 130 -5.03 -12.72 -3.09
CA ILE A 130 -3.69 -13.15 -3.50
C ILE A 130 -3.67 -14.67 -3.72
N LEU A 131 -4.23 -15.45 -2.80
CA LEU A 131 -4.32 -16.91 -2.92
C LEU A 131 -5.08 -17.32 -4.18
N ALA A 132 -6.20 -16.65 -4.51
CA ALA A 132 -6.97 -16.90 -5.71
C ALA A 132 -6.15 -16.66 -6.98
N SER A 133 -5.39 -15.56 -7.05
CA SER A 133 -4.51 -15.27 -8.20
C SER A 133 -3.39 -16.30 -8.37
N VAL A 134 -2.80 -16.76 -7.25
CA VAL A 134 -1.75 -17.77 -7.25
C VAL A 134 -2.31 -19.13 -7.69
N LEU A 135 -3.47 -19.55 -7.16
CA LEU A 135 -4.12 -20.80 -7.53
C LEU A 135 -4.54 -20.84 -9.01
N ASP A 136 -5.02 -19.73 -9.59
CA ASP A 136 -5.29 -19.67 -11.04
C ASP A 136 -4.00 -19.83 -11.88
N GLY A 137 -2.85 -19.43 -11.32
CA GLY A 137 -1.53 -19.68 -11.91
C GLY A 137 -1.05 -21.13 -11.85
N TYR A 138 -1.53 -21.93 -10.90
CA TYR A 138 -1.19 -23.36 -10.81
C TYR A 138 -2.17 -24.27 -11.58
N SER A 139 -3.39 -23.78 -11.87
CA SER A 139 -4.42 -24.55 -12.57
C SER A 139 -4.28 -24.56 -14.10
N LYS A 140 -3.31 -23.82 -14.66
CA LYS A 140 -2.97 -23.78 -16.10
C LYS A 140 -1.55 -24.30 -16.28
#